data_AF-A0A9N9B373-F1
#
_entry.id   AF-A0A9N9B373-F1
#
_cell.length_a   1.000
_cell.length_b   1.000
_cell.length_c   1.000
_cell.angle_alpha   90.00
_cell.angle_beta   90.00
_cell.angle_gamma   90.00
#
_symmetry.space_group_name_H-M   'P 1'
#
loop_
_entity.id
_entity.type
_entity.pdbx_description
1 polymer ?
#
loop_
_entity_poly.entity_id
_entity_poly.type
_entity_poly.pdbx_seq_one_letter_code
_entity_poly.pdbx_strand_id
1 'polypeptide(L)'
;MKSILEKYQKVKKEGTLLILDFVTVTDYLFLLRSVCMIMETLKETAMYYLAAAVSDFFIPMTRMVEHKIQSAGGGLTLTMDQVPKFLKPMVTNWVPRGFIVSFKLETDPAILVSKSRQALVRYGHQIVIGNLLQTRKTEVVLITKNGEDTFKLSGDEIRNIEIESKFVPELIKRHDEWIQQNHEQQ
;
A
#
# COMPACT_ATOMS: atom_id res chain seq x y z
N MET A 1 3.11 -14.34 22.75
CA MET A 1 3.26 -12.96 23.31
C MET A 1 4.70 -12.64 23.72
N LYS A 2 5.38 -13.43 24.56
CA LYS A 2 6.78 -13.18 24.96
C LYS A 2 7.74 -12.98 23.76
N SER A 3 7.62 -13.83 22.74
CA SER A 3 8.42 -13.74 21.51
C SER A 3 8.16 -12.49 20.65
N ILE A 4 6.96 -11.92 20.68
CA ILE A 4 6.62 -10.71 19.92
C ILE A 4 7.23 -9.49 20.61
N LEU A 5 7.11 -9.42 21.95
CA LEU A 5 7.71 -8.35 22.74
C LEU A 5 9.24 -8.34 22.60
N GLU A 6 9.89 -9.51 22.62
CA GLU A 6 11.32 -9.65 22.40
C GLU A 6 11.74 -9.14 21.02
N LYS A 7 10.99 -9.51 19.95
CA LYS A 7 11.24 -9.00 18.60
C LYS A 7 11.07 -7.47 18.52
N TYR A 8 10.02 -6.93 19.14
CA TYR A 8 9.77 -5.49 19.19
C TYR A 8 10.89 -4.72 19.92
N GLN A 9 11.33 -5.24 21.07
CA GLN A 9 12.45 -4.65 21.82
C GLN A 9 13.76 -4.71 21.02
N LYS A 10 13.99 -5.80 20.29
CA LYS A 10 15.16 -5.95 19.41
C LYS A 10 15.18 -4.88 18.32
N VAL A 11 14.11 -4.75 17.53
CA VAL A 11 14.07 -3.76 16.43
C VAL A 11 14.15 -2.32 16.94
N LYS A 12 13.60 -2.05 18.13
CA LYS A 12 13.72 -0.74 18.79
C LYS A 12 15.15 -0.45 19.22
N LYS A 13 15.86 -1.45 19.76
CA LYS A 13 17.28 -1.32 20.15
C LYS A 13 18.20 -1.15 18.94
N GLU A 14 17.90 -1.83 17.84
CA GLU A 14 18.69 -1.80 16.61
C GLU A 14 18.36 -0.61 15.71
N GLY A 15 17.28 0.15 15.99
CA GLY A 15 16.86 1.29 15.17
C GLY A 15 16.29 0.89 13.81
N THR A 16 15.79 -0.34 13.66
CA THR A 16 15.28 -0.90 12.39
C THR A 16 13.76 -0.74 12.22
N LEU A 17 13.09 -0.08 13.18
CA LEU A 17 11.67 0.24 13.14
C LEU A 17 11.42 1.69 13.54
N LEU A 18 10.85 2.47 12.61
CA LEU A 18 10.32 3.81 12.85
C LEU A 18 8.81 3.79 12.67
N ILE A 19 8.07 4.29 13.66
CA ILE A 19 6.60 4.38 13.63
C ILE A 19 6.22 5.85 13.43
N LEU A 20 5.45 6.13 12.39
CA LEU A 20 4.91 7.45 12.09
C LEU A 20 3.38 7.35 12.02
N ASP A 21 2.71 8.08 12.90
CA ASP A 21 1.25 8.07 12.99
C ASP A 21 0.64 9.11 12.05
N PHE A 22 -0.52 8.77 11.48
CA PHE A 22 -1.37 9.68 10.72
C PHE A 22 -2.83 9.39 11.03
N VAL A 23 -3.69 10.40 10.88
CA VAL A 23 -5.14 10.25 11.11
C VAL A 23 -5.93 10.66 9.88
N THR A 24 -5.58 11.79 9.27
CA THR A 24 -6.31 12.30 8.11
C THR A 24 -5.66 11.89 6.79
N VAL A 25 -6.43 11.93 5.70
CA VAL A 25 -5.88 11.74 4.34
C VAL A 25 -4.84 12.81 4.00
N THR A 26 -4.99 14.02 4.53
CA THR A 26 -4.02 15.11 4.37
C THR A 26 -2.69 14.73 5.03
N ASP A 27 -2.72 14.30 6.30
CA ASP A 27 -1.52 13.86 7.02
C ASP A 27 -0.82 12.74 6.28
N TYR A 28 -1.58 11.72 5.85
CA TYR A 28 -1.07 10.59 5.08
C TYR A 28 -0.33 11.05 3.82
N LEU A 29 -0.92 11.94 3.02
CA LEU A 29 -0.32 12.39 1.76
C LEU A 29 0.97 13.20 1.97
N PHE A 30 0.99 14.09 2.97
CA PHE A 30 2.18 14.90 3.27
C PHE A 30 3.31 14.05 3.88
N LEU A 31 2.99 13.15 4.80
CA LEU A 31 3.96 12.23 5.39
C LEU A 31 4.52 11.28 4.34
N LEU A 32 3.66 10.66 3.52
CA LEU A 32 4.09 9.76 2.45
C LEU A 32 5.05 10.46 1.50
N ARG A 33 4.71 11.68 1.04
CA ARG A 33 5.59 12.45 0.15
C ARG A 33 6.94 12.74 0.81
N SER A 34 6.93 13.17 2.08
CA SER A 34 8.16 13.50 2.81
C SER A 34 9.07 12.28 2.96
N VAL A 35 8.50 11.13 3.37
CA VAL A 35 9.23 9.86 3.48
C VAL A 35 9.78 9.42 2.13
N CYS A 36 8.98 9.52 1.06
CA CYS A 36 9.43 9.19 -0.30
C CYS A 36 10.64 10.03 -0.72
N MET A 37 10.61 11.35 -0.50
CA MET A 37 11.71 12.24 -0.85
C MET A 37 12.99 11.95 -0.06
N ILE A 38 12.87 11.56 1.21
CA ILE A 38 14.04 11.18 2.03
C ILE A 38 14.61 9.84 1.55
N MET A 39 13.74 8.85 1.33
CA MET A 39 14.13 7.49 0.92
C MET A 39 14.56 7.39 -0.54
N GLU A 40 14.36 8.41 -1.36
CA GLU A 40 14.80 8.43 -2.77
C GLU A 40 16.30 8.13 -2.91
N THR A 41 17.10 8.56 -1.92
CA THR A 41 18.54 8.28 -1.82
C THR A 41 18.88 6.78 -1.85
N LEU A 42 17.97 5.92 -1.40
CA LEU A 42 18.12 4.46 -1.39
C LEU A 42 17.83 3.82 -2.76
N LYS A 43 17.17 4.55 -3.67
CA LYS A 43 16.89 4.12 -5.04
C LYS A 43 16.23 2.72 -5.09
N GLU A 44 16.79 1.77 -5.82
CA GLU A 44 16.25 0.41 -5.99
C GLU A 44 16.25 -0.41 -4.72
N THR A 45 17.11 -0.07 -3.75
CA THR A 45 17.16 -0.78 -2.47
C THR A 45 15.97 -0.43 -1.55
N ALA A 46 15.18 0.60 -1.88
CA ALA A 46 13.95 0.91 -1.18
C ALA A 46 12.73 0.18 -1.76
N MET A 47 11.98 -0.50 -0.88
CA MET A 47 10.65 -1.02 -1.15
C MET A 47 9.57 -0.12 -0.52
N TYR A 48 8.55 0.22 -1.30
CA TYR A 48 7.36 0.94 -0.86
C TYR A 48 6.17 -0.02 -0.82
N TYR A 49 5.79 -0.48 0.37
CA TYR A 49 4.66 -1.39 0.59
C TYR A 49 3.39 -0.60 0.99
N LEU A 50 2.57 -0.23 0.01
CA LEU A 50 1.45 0.71 0.16
C LEU A 50 0.13 -0.01 0.47
N ALA A 51 -0.02 -0.49 1.71
CA ALA A 51 -1.19 -1.23 2.19
C ALA A 51 -2.30 -0.38 2.84
N ALA A 52 -2.11 0.94 2.95
CA ALA A 52 -3.08 1.83 3.57
C ALA A 52 -4.37 1.94 2.74
N ALA A 53 -5.53 1.89 3.40
CA ALA A 53 -6.82 2.19 2.78
C ALA A 53 -7.04 3.70 2.73
N VAL A 54 -6.51 4.33 1.68
CA VAL A 54 -6.59 5.78 1.48
C VAL A 54 -7.97 6.18 0.97
N SER A 55 -8.55 7.25 1.53
CA SER A 55 -9.84 7.79 1.06
C SER A 55 -9.77 8.18 -0.41
N ASP A 56 -10.78 7.79 -1.20
CA ASP A 56 -10.91 8.23 -2.60
C ASP A 56 -11.45 9.65 -2.74
N PHE A 57 -12.14 10.14 -1.71
CA PHE A 57 -12.77 11.46 -1.66
C PHE A 57 -12.41 12.21 -0.37
N PHE A 58 -12.38 13.53 -0.42
CA PHE A 58 -12.12 14.42 0.73
C PHE A 58 -12.92 15.72 0.63
N ILE A 59 -13.03 16.45 1.74
CA ILE A 59 -13.60 17.80 1.78
C ILE A 59 -12.44 18.80 1.84
N PRO A 60 -12.29 19.72 0.86
CA PRO A 60 -11.27 20.75 0.90
C PRO A 60 -11.42 21.65 2.14
N MET A 61 -10.31 22.09 2.71
CA MET A 61 -10.30 22.99 3.88
C MET A 61 -11.12 24.26 3.66
N THR A 62 -11.13 24.79 2.43
CA THR A 62 -11.94 25.98 2.06
C THR A 62 -13.45 25.76 2.13
N ARG A 63 -13.92 24.50 2.15
CA ARG A 63 -15.33 24.12 2.28
C ARG A 63 -15.64 23.39 3.59
N MET A 64 -14.65 23.22 4.46
CA MET A 64 -14.84 22.56 5.75
C MET A 64 -15.50 23.54 6.72
N VAL A 65 -16.69 23.20 7.22
CA VAL A 65 -17.38 24.02 8.22
C VAL A 65 -16.70 23.86 9.59
N GLU A 66 -16.53 24.97 10.31
CA GLU A 66 -15.91 24.97 11.64
C GLU A 66 -16.79 24.31 12.70
N HIS A 67 -18.10 24.47 12.57
CA HIS A 67 -19.07 24.00 13.54
C HIS A 67 -19.85 22.79 13.03
N LYS A 68 -20.38 22.02 13.99
CA LYS A 68 -21.26 20.88 13.71
C LYS A 68 -22.39 21.29 12.75
N ILE A 69 -22.56 20.52 11.68
CA ILE A 69 -23.68 20.67 10.74
C ILE A 69 -24.99 20.40 11.51
N GLN A 70 -25.92 21.35 11.43
CA GLN A 70 -27.19 21.29 12.17
C GLN A 70 -28.20 20.39 11.46
N SER A 71 -28.95 19.58 12.23
CA SER A 71 -29.88 18.56 11.70
C SER A 71 -31.33 19.03 11.58
N ALA A 72 -31.62 20.31 11.83
CA ALA A 72 -32.99 20.83 11.91
C ALA A 72 -33.71 20.93 10.55
N GLY A 73 -32.96 20.92 9.43
CA GLY A 73 -33.49 21.15 8.09
C GLY A 73 -33.90 19.90 7.29
N GLY A 74 -33.89 18.71 7.89
CA GLY A 74 -34.18 17.46 7.19
C GLY A 74 -32.92 16.80 6.60
N GLY A 75 -32.94 16.44 5.31
CA GLY A 75 -31.89 15.63 4.67
C GLY A 75 -30.52 16.31 4.61
N LEU A 76 -29.45 15.51 4.59
CA LEU A 76 -28.05 15.96 4.48
C LEU A 76 -27.49 15.62 3.09
N THR A 77 -26.96 16.62 2.40
CA THR A 77 -26.18 16.44 1.15
C THR A 77 -24.72 16.80 1.41
N LEU A 78 -23.80 15.86 1.16
CA LEU A 78 -22.35 16.08 1.26
C LEU A 78 -21.74 16.11 -0.14
N THR A 79 -21.00 17.18 -0.45
CA THR A 79 -20.21 17.28 -1.68
C THR A 79 -18.74 17.10 -1.33
N MET A 80 -18.07 16.16 -1.98
CA MET A 80 -16.67 15.82 -1.76
C MET A 80 -15.90 15.83 -3.08
N ASP A 81 -14.62 16.17 -3.02
CA ASP A 81 -13.73 16.14 -4.18
C ASP A 81 -12.92 14.84 -4.19
N GLN A 82 -12.51 14.41 -5.38
CA GLN A 82 -11.63 13.26 -5.51
C GLN A 82 -10.23 13.58 -4.97
N VAL A 83 -9.67 12.63 -4.21
CA VAL A 83 -8.28 12.73 -3.77
C VAL A 83 -7.36 12.64 -4.99
N PRO A 84 -6.36 13.54 -5.11
CA PRO A 84 -5.39 13.49 -6.20
C PRO A 84 -4.71 12.13 -6.29
N LYS A 85 -4.54 11.63 -7.52
CA LYS A 85 -3.94 10.31 -7.77
C LYS A 85 -2.41 10.36 -7.55
N PHE A 86 -1.99 10.24 -6.29
CA PHE A 86 -0.60 10.40 -5.84
C PHE A 86 0.37 9.29 -6.31
N LEU A 87 -0.14 8.11 -6.68
CA LEU A 87 0.73 7.02 -7.16
C LEU A 87 1.49 7.40 -8.44
N LYS A 88 0.87 8.17 -9.35
CA LYS A 88 1.57 8.60 -10.57
C LYS A 88 2.79 9.48 -10.26
N PRO A 89 2.64 10.63 -9.55
CA PRO A 89 3.79 11.46 -9.21
C PRO A 89 4.78 10.74 -8.27
N MET A 90 4.32 9.81 -7.43
CA MET A 90 5.23 8.99 -6.63
C MET A 90 6.18 8.18 -7.54
N VAL A 91 5.62 7.43 -8.50
CA VAL A 91 6.40 6.61 -9.44
C VAL A 91 7.25 7.47 -10.39
N THR A 92 6.78 8.64 -10.83
CA THR A 92 7.53 9.41 -11.85
C THR A 92 8.51 10.42 -11.27
N ASN A 93 8.20 10.99 -10.10
CA ASN A 93 8.90 12.19 -9.61
C ASN A 93 9.50 11.99 -8.22
N TRP A 94 8.84 11.25 -7.32
CA TRP A 94 9.31 11.17 -5.93
C TRP A 94 10.34 10.05 -5.76
N VAL A 95 10.06 8.86 -6.32
CA VAL A 95 10.86 7.65 -6.11
C VAL A 95 10.96 6.82 -7.40
N PRO A 96 11.50 7.39 -8.49
CA PRO A 96 11.48 6.76 -9.82
C PRO A 96 12.25 5.45 -9.93
N ARG A 97 13.19 5.21 -9.01
CA ARG A 97 13.99 3.99 -8.92
C ARG A 97 13.50 3.04 -7.82
N GLY A 98 12.49 3.42 -7.05
CA GLY A 98 11.96 2.62 -5.96
C GLY A 98 11.20 1.39 -6.44
N PHE A 99 11.20 0.34 -5.62
CA PHE A 99 10.37 -0.84 -5.84
C PHE A 99 9.02 -0.65 -5.17
N ILE A 100 7.96 -0.42 -5.95
CA ILE A 100 6.65 0.02 -5.46
C ILE A 100 5.63 -1.12 -5.57
N VAL A 101 5.08 -1.48 -4.42
CA VAL A 101 4.04 -2.49 -4.24
C VAL A 101 2.78 -1.78 -3.73
N SER A 102 1.67 -1.89 -4.47
CA SER A 102 0.39 -1.32 -4.05
C SER A 102 -0.64 -2.41 -3.74
N PHE A 103 -1.69 -2.06 -3.00
CA PHE A 103 -2.79 -2.97 -2.69
C PHE A 103 -4.05 -2.64 -3.48
N LYS A 104 -4.78 -3.69 -3.86
CA LYS A 104 -6.09 -3.59 -4.47
C LYS A 104 -7.08 -4.51 -3.76
N LEU A 105 -7.91 -3.90 -2.93
CA LEU A 105 -9.03 -4.55 -2.28
C LEU A 105 -10.27 -4.41 -3.18
N GLU A 106 -10.87 -5.54 -3.56
CA GLU A 106 -12.16 -5.58 -4.28
C GLU A 106 -13.12 -6.55 -3.57
N THR A 107 -14.40 -6.48 -3.92
CA THR A 107 -15.44 -7.43 -3.46
C THR A 107 -15.89 -8.39 -4.56
N ASP A 108 -15.57 -8.08 -5.81
CA ASP A 108 -15.91 -8.86 -6.99
C ASP A 108 -14.63 -9.49 -7.60
N PRO A 109 -14.53 -10.83 -7.67
CA PRO A 109 -13.38 -11.52 -8.26
C PRO A 109 -13.19 -11.21 -9.75
N ALA A 110 -14.25 -10.94 -10.50
CA ALA A 110 -14.17 -10.75 -11.96
C ALA A 110 -13.38 -9.50 -12.36
N ILE A 111 -13.30 -8.50 -11.46
CA ILE A 111 -12.67 -7.21 -11.72
C ILE A 111 -11.31 -7.05 -11.04
N LEU A 112 -10.94 -7.93 -10.10
CA LEU A 112 -9.73 -7.77 -9.28
C LEU A 112 -8.46 -7.72 -10.15
N VAL A 113 -8.28 -8.70 -11.02
CA VAL A 113 -7.08 -8.79 -11.88
C VAL A 113 -7.06 -7.69 -12.92
N SER A 114 -8.19 -7.44 -13.58
CA SER A 114 -8.28 -6.44 -14.65
C SER A 114 -8.03 -5.02 -14.12
N LYS A 115 -8.62 -4.64 -12.99
CA LYS A 115 -8.35 -3.35 -12.35
C LYS A 115 -6.92 -3.23 -11.82
N SER A 116 -6.35 -4.32 -11.32
CA SER A 116 -4.95 -4.34 -10.86
C SER A 116 -3.99 -4.09 -12.02
N ARG A 117 -4.17 -4.76 -13.17
CA ARG A 117 -3.38 -4.51 -14.38
C ARG A 117 -3.57 -3.10 -14.93
N GLN A 118 -4.80 -2.57 -14.89
CA GLN A 118 -5.04 -1.17 -15.24
C GLN A 118 -4.25 -0.19 -14.34
N ALA A 119 -4.17 -0.47 -13.03
CA ALA A 119 -3.37 0.34 -12.11
C ALA A 119 -1.87 0.26 -12.41
N LEU A 120 -1.35 -0.93 -12.72
CA LEU A 120 0.04 -1.14 -13.14
C LEU A 120 0.37 -0.36 -14.40
N VAL A 121 -0.50 -0.39 -15.41
CA VAL A 121 -0.31 0.38 -16.66
C VAL A 121 -0.40 1.88 -16.41
N ARG A 122 -1.42 2.33 -15.67
CA ARG A 122 -1.66 3.76 -15.39
C ARG A 122 -0.51 4.39 -14.62
N TYR A 123 -0.08 3.76 -13.54
CA TYR A 123 0.90 4.33 -12.61
C TYR A 123 2.34 3.94 -12.95
N GLY A 124 2.56 2.74 -13.50
CA GLY A 124 3.89 2.28 -13.92
C GLY A 124 4.69 1.56 -12.82
N HIS A 125 4.10 1.29 -11.66
CA HIS A 125 4.73 0.53 -10.57
C HIS A 125 4.80 -0.98 -10.85
N GLN A 126 5.52 -1.72 -10.00
CA GLN A 126 5.98 -3.07 -10.27
C GLN A 126 4.93 -4.13 -9.93
N ILE A 127 4.27 -4.01 -8.77
CA ILE A 127 3.39 -5.05 -8.24
C ILE A 127 2.11 -4.46 -7.65
N VAL A 128 0.98 -5.12 -7.94
CA VAL A 128 -0.27 -4.96 -7.19
C VAL A 128 -0.56 -6.24 -6.42
N ILE A 129 -0.75 -6.15 -5.11
CA ILE A 129 -1.30 -7.23 -4.30
C ILE A 129 -2.81 -7.08 -4.31
N GLY A 130 -3.47 -7.97 -5.04
CA GLY A 130 -4.90 -8.07 -5.13
C GLY A 130 -5.45 -8.98 -4.04
N ASN A 131 -6.53 -8.57 -3.38
CA ASN A 131 -7.22 -9.39 -2.40
C ASN A 131 -8.72 -9.10 -2.38
N LEU A 132 -9.52 -10.13 -2.13
CA LEU A 132 -10.97 -9.99 -1.96
C LEU A 132 -11.29 -9.74 -0.50
N LEU A 133 -12.27 -8.86 -0.23
CA LEU A 133 -12.66 -8.49 1.13
C LEU A 133 -12.96 -9.71 2.02
N GLN A 134 -13.61 -10.72 1.45
CA GLN A 134 -14.08 -11.92 2.13
C GLN A 134 -12.93 -12.91 2.45
N THR A 135 -11.90 -12.96 1.60
CA THR A 135 -10.80 -13.94 1.70
C THR A 135 -9.43 -13.31 1.97
N ARG A 136 -9.37 -12.01 2.26
CA ARG A 136 -8.12 -11.25 2.43
C ARG A 136 -7.12 -11.82 3.44
N LYS A 137 -7.58 -12.62 4.40
CA LYS A 137 -6.72 -13.26 5.43
C LYS A 137 -6.19 -14.63 5.00
N THR A 138 -6.71 -15.19 3.92
CA THR A 138 -6.46 -16.58 3.52
C THR A 138 -6.00 -16.70 2.08
N GLU A 139 -6.25 -15.69 1.25
CA GLU A 139 -5.90 -15.66 -0.16
C GLU A 139 -5.47 -14.26 -0.60
N VAL A 140 -4.35 -14.19 -1.32
CA VAL A 140 -3.90 -12.99 -2.03
C VAL A 140 -3.36 -13.36 -3.40
N VAL A 141 -3.40 -12.41 -4.33
CA VAL A 141 -2.85 -12.56 -5.68
C VAL A 141 -1.80 -11.47 -5.89
N LEU A 142 -0.56 -11.87 -6.15
CA LEU A 142 0.51 -10.98 -6.56
C LEU A 142 0.41 -10.77 -8.07
N ILE A 143 0.11 -9.55 -8.51
CA ILE A 143 -0.17 -9.24 -9.91
C ILE A 143 0.93 -8.33 -10.45
N THR A 144 1.48 -8.71 -11.60
CA THR A 144 2.43 -7.92 -12.39
C THR A 144 1.83 -7.61 -13.77
N LYS A 145 2.57 -6.88 -14.61
CA LYS A 145 2.11 -6.59 -15.99
C LYS A 145 1.95 -7.86 -16.83
N ASN A 146 2.79 -8.88 -16.56
CA ASN A 146 2.97 -10.04 -17.43
C ASN A 146 2.56 -11.37 -16.78
N GLY A 147 2.20 -11.38 -15.50
CA GLY A 147 1.89 -12.60 -14.77
C GLY A 147 1.25 -12.32 -13.41
N GLU A 148 0.73 -13.38 -12.80
CA GLU A 148 0.11 -13.33 -11.49
C GLU A 148 0.34 -14.64 -10.73
N ASP A 149 0.50 -14.53 -9.42
CA ASP A 149 0.78 -15.66 -8.53
C ASP A 149 -0.18 -15.63 -7.35
N THR A 150 -0.88 -16.73 -7.14
CA THR A 150 -1.91 -16.84 -6.09
C THR A 150 -1.35 -17.57 -4.88
N PHE A 151 -1.47 -16.95 -3.72
CA PHE A 151 -1.05 -17.50 -2.43
C PHE A 151 -2.28 -17.80 -1.60
N LYS A 152 -2.38 -19.04 -1.12
CA LYS A 152 -3.49 -19.53 -0.30
C LYS A 152 -2.97 -20.21 0.96
N LEU A 153 -3.63 -19.96 2.08
CA LEU A 153 -3.46 -20.77 3.28
C LEU A 153 -4.29 -22.06 3.15
N SER A 154 -3.70 -23.19 3.48
CA SER A 154 -4.41 -24.45 3.69
C SER A 154 -5.14 -24.48 5.04
N GLY A 155 -6.03 -25.46 5.25
CA GLY A 155 -6.87 -25.55 6.46
C GLY A 155 -6.09 -25.53 7.78
N ASP A 156 -4.96 -26.24 7.84
CA ASP A 156 -4.10 -26.27 9.03
C ASP A 156 -3.29 -24.99 9.21
N GLU A 157 -2.98 -24.29 8.12
CA GLU A 157 -2.17 -23.06 8.14
C GLU A 157 -2.94 -21.85 8.65
N ILE A 158 -4.25 -21.77 8.36
CA ILE A 158 -5.15 -20.69 8.80
C ILE A 158 -5.10 -20.47 10.32
N ARG A 159 -4.76 -21.50 11.09
CA ARG A 159 -4.69 -21.43 12.57
C ARG A 159 -3.32 -21.04 13.10
N ASN A 160 -2.27 -21.17 12.29
CA ASN A 160 -0.89 -21.18 12.75
C ASN A 160 -0.05 -20.03 12.18
N ILE A 161 -0.40 -19.55 10.98
CA ILE A 161 0.34 -18.51 10.28
C ILE A 161 -0.58 -17.48 9.64
N GLU A 162 -0.06 -16.27 9.47
CA GLU A 162 -0.71 -15.20 8.72
C GLU A 162 -0.34 -15.30 7.23
N ILE A 163 -1.22 -14.84 6.34
CA ILE A 163 -1.03 -14.92 4.88
C ILE A 163 0.24 -14.20 4.41
N GLU A 164 0.65 -13.14 5.10
CA GLU A 164 1.90 -12.40 4.86
C GLU A 164 3.13 -13.31 4.86
N SER A 165 3.14 -14.36 5.69
CA SER A 165 4.25 -15.32 5.74
C SER A 165 4.44 -16.12 4.45
N LYS A 166 3.39 -16.21 3.60
CA LYS A 166 3.44 -16.92 2.32
C LYS A 166 4.00 -16.06 1.18
N PHE A 167 3.59 -14.79 1.11
CA PHE A 167 3.89 -13.95 -0.06
C PHE A 167 5.00 -12.93 0.18
N VAL A 168 5.31 -12.56 1.44
CA VAL A 168 6.44 -11.65 1.73
C VAL A 168 7.79 -12.20 1.27
N PRO A 169 8.11 -13.50 1.43
CA PRO A 169 9.34 -14.07 0.87
C PRO A 169 9.45 -13.91 -0.66
N GLU A 170 8.33 -14.07 -1.36
CA GLU A 170 8.28 -13.86 -2.81
C GLU A 170 8.48 -12.39 -3.19
N LEU A 171 7.94 -11.45 -2.41
CA LEU A 171 8.19 -10.02 -2.60
C LEU A 171 9.66 -9.66 -2.42
N ILE A 172 10.33 -10.23 -1.41
CA ILE A 172 11.76 -10.02 -1.17
C ILE A 172 12.56 -10.52 -2.37
N LYS A 173 12.27 -11.74 -2.86
CA LYS A 173 12.92 -12.30 -4.04
C LYS A 173 12.79 -11.39 -5.27
N ARG A 174 11.58 -10.88 -5.55
CA ARG A 174 11.35 -9.95 -6.68
C ARG A 174 12.04 -8.61 -6.50
N HIS A 175 12.20 -8.17 -5.27
CA HIS A 175 12.94 -6.95 -4.96
C HIS A 175 14.44 -7.14 -5.17
N ASP A 176 14.99 -8.29 -4.78
CA ASP A 176 16.39 -8.65 -5.06
C ASP A 176 16.64 -8.71 -6.58
N GLU A 177 15.73 -9.31 -7.35
CA GLU A 177 15.77 -9.32 -8.82
C GLU A 177 15.72 -7.90 -9.40
N TRP A 178 14.87 -7.02 -8.85
CA TRP A 178 14.80 -5.61 -9.24
C TRP A 178 16.11 -4.88 -8.99
N ILE A 179 16.74 -5.09 -7.83
CA ILE A 179 18.02 -4.48 -7.49
C ILE A 179 19.10 -4.94 -8.49
N GLN A 180 19.18 -6.25 -8.76
CA GLN A 180 20.17 -6.81 -9.68
C GLN A 180 20.02 -6.25 -11.11
N GLN A 181 18.79 -6.27 -11.66
CA GLN A 181 18.52 -5.80 -13.02
C GLN A 181 18.87 -4.33 -13.26
N ASN A 182 18.79 -3.50 -12.22
CA ASN A 182 19.03 -2.06 -12.30
C ASN A 182 20.42 -1.64 -11.79
N HIS A 183 21.12 -2.52 -11.07
CA HIS A 183 22.55 -2.36 -10.77
C HIS A 183 23.41 -2.61 -12.01
N GLU A 184 23.05 -3.57 -12.86
CA GLU A 184 23.79 -3.90 -14.09
C GLU A 184 23.64 -2.86 -15.22
N GLN A 185 22.72 -1.90 -15.08
CA GLN A 185 22.45 -0.84 -16.06
C GLN A 185 23.19 0.47 -15.74
N GLN A 186 24.11 0.48 -14.77
CA GLN A 186 24.98 1.60 -14.41
C GLN A 186 26.44 1.32 -14.77
#